data_AF-A0A9W7AL68-F1
#
_entry.id   AF-A0A9W7AL68-F1
#
_cell.length_a   1.000
_cell.length_b   1.000
_cell.length_c   1.000
_cell.angle_alpha   90.00
_cell.angle_beta   90.00
_cell.angle_gamma   90.00
#
_symmetry.space_group_name_H-M   'P 1'
#
loop_
_entity.id
_entity.type
_entity.pdbx_description
1 polymer ?
#
loop_
_entity_poly.entity_id
_entity_poly.type
_entity_poly.pdbx_seq_one_letter_code
_entity_poly.pdbx_strand_id
1 'polypeptide(L)'
;YTRAAKIARARALAKSSNSFGALDKISSLIHNVEAQKVGSVAKVQLCSESMNWFVGQVQKGGKHRCGWMLGTIGKERDGGVGMVRTSLSTPVKPKVKDVIRVAAIYQPSQKPSSSKYDSSALLSSPPSRVLDLCEKLNLQVVGWIFSHEGGETTRSGDDDNEKIPVKASQVRTATKLQAANMKRFGRSPGSKFVTLSVSKVGEAEAFQMSDVAVQMNSDGVFDRADAESGPRFLKTNDPVSVGGKETKEVDSLLCLVNVAVVHGSGKWSSKEKNEKLTKHTRSNLKEIVGEALAKKGSAPANKKLMEALMDFNVLLFLGGRIRDEKSWEAILGKITKYARGGKQATVLDQDMIKTIEASLRDGF
;
A
#
# COMPACT_ATOMS: atom_id res chain seq x y z
N TYR A 1 -6.53 -26.53 21.92
CA TYR A 1 -6.51 -27.46 20.77
C TYR A 1 -6.24 -26.70 19.49
N THR A 2 -5.20 -27.07 18.74
CA THR A 2 -4.89 -26.49 17.42
C THR A 2 -5.98 -26.85 16.40
N ARG A 3 -6.12 -26.07 15.32
CA ARG A 3 -7.08 -26.33 14.24
C ARG A 3 -6.83 -27.70 13.59
N ALA A 4 -5.56 -28.03 13.33
CA ALA A 4 -5.12 -29.35 12.90
C ALA A 4 -5.64 -30.47 13.81
N ALA A 5 -5.58 -30.31 15.14
CA ALA A 5 -6.10 -31.30 16.09
C ALA A 5 -7.63 -31.41 16.04
N LYS A 6 -8.35 -30.30 15.81
CA LYS A 6 -9.81 -30.32 15.62
C LYS A 6 -10.19 -31.07 14.34
N ILE A 7 -9.49 -30.83 13.24
CA ILE A 7 -9.70 -31.55 11.96
C ILE A 7 -9.38 -33.04 12.14
N ALA A 8 -8.24 -33.39 12.74
CA ALA A 8 -7.86 -34.77 12.98
C ALA A 8 -8.89 -35.52 13.84
N ARG A 9 -9.39 -34.87 14.91
CA ARG A 9 -10.45 -35.43 15.75
C ARG A 9 -11.77 -35.58 15.00
N ALA A 10 -12.17 -34.59 14.22
CA ALA A 10 -13.39 -34.68 13.41
C ALA A 10 -13.30 -35.83 12.39
N ARG A 11 -12.13 -36.04 11.78
CA ARG A 11 -11.85 -37.18 10.89
C ARG A 11 -11.91 -38.52 11.61
N ALA A 12 -11.33 -38.62 12.80
CA ALA A 12 -11.42 -39.84 13.60
C ALA A 12 -12.87 -40.22 13.93
N LEU A 13 -13.70 -39.22 14.28
CA LEU A 13 -15.13 -39.41 14.58
C LEU A 13 -15.97 -39.71 13.32
N ALA A 14 -15.58 -39.18 12.16
CA ALA A 14 -16.25 -39.49 10.90
C ALA A 14 -15.99 -40.92 10.45
N LYS A 15 -14.75 -41.41 10.60
CA LYS A 15 -14.37 -42.81 10.30
C LYS A 15 -15.17 -43.83 11.13
N SER A 16 -15.58 -43.46 12.34
CA SER A 16 -16.34 -44.37 13.21
C SER A 16 -17.87 -44.28 13.02
N SER A 17 -18.42 -43.27 12.34
CA SER A 17 -19.88 -43.10 12.25
C SER A 17 -20.47 -42.93 10.86
N ASN A 18 -19.70 -42.74 9.79
CA ASN A 18 -20.19 -42.50 8.41
C ASN A 18 -21.40 -41.55 8.31
N SER A 19 -21.57 -40.66 9.29
CA SER A 19 -22.75 -39.82 9.38
C SER A 19 -22.50 -38.53 8.61
N PHE A 20 -23.51 -38.08 7.85
CA PHE A 20 -23.47 -36.81 7.13
C PHE A 20 -23.10 -35.64 8.05
N GLY A 21 -23.54 -35.66 9.32
CA GLY A 21 -23.19 -34.63 10.31
C GLY A 21 -21.70 -34.61 10.70
N ALA A 22 -20.97 -35.73 10.59
CA ALA A 22 -19.53 -35.75 10.82
C ALA A 22 -18.75 -35.16 9.62
N LEU A 23 -19.22 -35.40 8.40
CA LEU A 23 -18.66 -34.80 7.18
C LEU A 23 -18.91 -33.29 7.14
N ASP A 24 -20.09 -32.83 7.53
CA ASP A 24 -20.43 -31.41 7.61
C ASP A 24 -19.54 -30.67 8.63
N LYS A 25 -19.26 -31.30 9.79
CA LYS A 25 -18.29 -30.78 10.76
C LYS A 25 -16.88 -30.66 10.18
N ILE A 26 -16.42 -31.62 9.38
CA ILE A 26 -15.12 -31.52 8.71
C ILE A 26 -15.12 -30.39 7.67
N SER A 27 -16.16 -30.31 6.84
CA SER A 27 -16.33 -29.26 5.84
C SER A 27 -16.29 -27.86 6.47
N SER A 28 -17.01 -27.66 7.58
CA SER A 28 -17.03 -26.39 8.33
C SER A 28 -15.67 -25.99 8.93
N LEU A 29 -14.76 -26.94 9.11
CA LEU A 29 -13.43 -26.70 9.65
C LEU A 29 -12.38 -26.44 8.57
N ILE A 30 -12.66 -26.71 7.29
CA ILE A 30 -11.74 -26.54 6.16
C ILE A 30 -12.04 -25.21 5.46
N HIS A 31 -11.01 -24.47 5.05
CA HIS A 31 -11.24 -23.28 4.24
C HIS A 31 -11.56 -23.69 2.81
N ASN A 32 -12.70 -23.24 2.28
CA ASN A 32 -12.99 -23.32 0.86
C ASN A 32 -12.37 -22.11 0.16
N VAL A 33 -11.44 -22.37 -0.76
CA VAL A 33 -10.68 -21.35 -1.47
C VAL A 33 -11.19 -21.27 -2.90
N GLU A 34 -11.86 -20.17 -3.20
CA GLU A 34 -12.40 -19.85 -4.51
C GLU A 34 -12.02 -18.40 -4.88
N ALA A 35 -11.96 -18.12 -6.18
CA ALA A 35 -11.64 -16.78 -6.67
C ALA A 35 -12.72 -15.76 -6.22
N GLN A 36 -12.31 -14.79 -5.40
CA GLN A 36 -13.19 -13.72 -4.97
C GLN A 36 -13.32 -12.66 -6.08
N LYS A 37 -14.54 -12.54 -6.63
CA LYS A 37 -14.82 -11.64 -7.77
C LYS A 37 -14.82 -10.15 -7.42
N VAL A 38 -15.17 -9.80 -6.18
CA VAL A 38 -15.41 -8.41 -5.77
C VAL A 38 -14.67 -8.11 -4.48
N GLY A 39 -13.86 -7.05 -4.50
CA GLY A 39 -13.14 -6.52 -3.35
C GLY A 39 -13.90 -5.42 -2.63
N SER A 40 -13.32 -4.93 -1.52
CA SER A 40 -13.82 -3.77 -0.80
C SER A 40 -13.44 -2.45 -1.46
N VAL A 41 -12.48 -2.44 -2.39
CA VAL A 41 -12.00 -1.26 -3.11
C VAL A 41 -12.17 -1.48 -4.61
N ALA A 42 -12.76 -0.51 -5.30
CA ALA A 42 -13.00 -0.63 -6.74
C ALA A 42 -11.81 -0.18 -7.58
N LYS A 43 -11.17 0.92 -7.17
CA LYS A 43 -10.01 1.47 -7.88
C LYS A 43 -9.03 2.17 -6.95
N VAL A 44 -7.79 2.22 -7.37
CA VAL A 44 -6.70 2.99 -6.76
C VAL A 44 -6.25 4.08 -7.74
N GLN A 45 -6.26 5.32 -7.25
CA GLN A 45 -5.72 6.47 -7.96
C GLN A 45 -4.30 6.73 -7.50
N LEU A 46 -3.34 6.62 -8.41
CA LEU A 46 -1.92 6.77 -8.13
C LEU A 46 -1.45 8.18 -8.50
N CYS A 47 -0.74 8.83 -7.57
CA CYS A 47 0.01 10.04 -7.87
C CYS A 47 1.15 9.74 -8.86
N SER A 48 1.06 10.25 -10.09
CA SER A 48 2.05 9.98 -11.13
C SER A 48 3.47 10.37 -10.73
N GLU A 49 3.63 11.50 -10.03
CA GLU A 49 4.95 11.96 -9.57
C GLU A 49 5.57 10.98 -8.54
N SER A 50 4.76 10.49 -7.58
CA SER A 50 5.24 9.50 -6.61
C SER A 50 5.57 8.15 -7.26
N MET A 51 4.79 7.75 -8.27
CA MET A 51 5.04 6.52 -9.02
C MET A 51 6.31 6.60 -9.85
N ASN A 52 6.47 7.67 -10.64
CA ASN A 52 7.67 7.91 -11.43
C ASN A 52 8.91 7.96 -10.54
N TRP A 53 8.79 8.59 -9.37
CA TRP A 53 9.84 8.59 -8.37
C TRP A 53 10.20 7.17 -7.91
N PHE A 54 9.24 6.35 -7.51
CA PHE A 54 9.47 4.98 -7.06
C PHE A 54 10.12 4.12 -8.15
N VAL A 55 9.59 4.16 -9.37
CA VAL A 55 10.14 3.46 -10.54
C VAL A 55 11.56 3.93 -10.84
N GLY A 56 11.82 5.23 -10.77
CA GLY A 56 13.15 5.81 -10.95
C GLY A 56 14.18 5.31 -9.93
N GLN A 57 13.77 4.99 -8.69
CA GLN A 57 14.66 4.36 -7.69
C GLN A 57 15.02 2.92 -8.07
N VAL A 58 14.05 2.17 -8.60
CA VAL A 58 14.25 0.79 -9.05
C VAL A 58 15.20 0.75 -10.24
N GLN A 59 14.99 1.63 -11.23
CA GLN A 59 15.81 1.71 -12.45
C GLN A 59 17.25 2.12 -12.14
N LYS A 60 17.47 3.16 -11.34
CA LYS A 60 18.82 3.66 -11.03
C LYS A 60 19.63 2.71 -10.15
N GLY A 61 18.97 2.07 -9.18
CA GLY A 61 19.64 1.19 -8.23
C GLY A 61 19.85 -0.24 -8.73
N GLY A 62 19.17 -0.63 -9.82
CA GLY A 62 19.15 -2.02 -10.30
C GLY A 62 18.64 -3.03 -9.26
N LYS A 63 17.94 -2.54 -8.23
CA LYS A 63 17.55 -3.31 -7.04
C LYS A 63 16.07 -3.12 -6.77
N HIS A 64 15.39 -4.22 -6.45
CA HIS A 64 13.97 -4.20 -6.18
C HIS A 64 13.64 -3.46 -4.88
N ARG A 65 12.60 -2.63 -4.90
CA ARG A 65 12.18 -1.82 -3.76
C ARG A 65 10.78 -2.20 -3.30
N CYS A 66 10.47 -1.82 -2.08
CA CYS A 66 9.13 -1.84 -1.53
C CYS A 66 8.84 -0.59 -0.69
N GLY A 67 7.57 -0.30 -0.43
CA GLY A 67 7.16 0.88 0.33
C GLY A 67 5.72 0.85 0.79
N TRP A 68 5.40 1.76 1.70
CA TRP A 68 4.04 2.03 2.17
C TRP A 68 3.38 3.09 1.30
N MET A 69 2.15 2.83 0.88
CA MET A 69 1.33 3.82 0.16
C MET A 69 0.53 4.63 1.17
N LEU A 70 0.66 5.95 1.09
CA LEU A 70 0.03 6.91 1.99
C LEU A 70 -1.02 7.70 1.21
N GLY A 71 -2.24 7.75 1.73
CA GLY A 71 -3.36 8.27 0.95
C GLY A 71 -4.65 8.41 1.73
N THR A 72 -5.74 8.58 0.99
CA THR A 72 -7.10 8.70 1.53
C THR A 72 -8.01 7.65 0.94
N ILE A 73 -9.02 7.24 1.70
CA ILE A 73 -10.11 6.40 1.22
C ILE A 73 -11.34 7.28 1.05
N GLY A 74 -11.83 7.40 -0.18
CA GLY A 74 -13.03 8.15 -0.53
C GLY A 74 -14.11 7.26 -1.12
N LYS A 75 -15.27 7.87 -1.38
CA LYS A 75 -16.40 7.23 -2.05
C LYS A 75 -16.65 7.90 -3.39
N GLU A 76 -16.91 7.12 -4.43
CA GLU A 76 -17.24 7.60 -5.76
C GLU A 76 -18.50 6.89 -6.28
N ARG A 77 -19.33 7.61 -7.05
CA ARG A 77 -20.50 7.01 -7.70
C ARG A 77 -20.03 6.27 -8.95
N ASP A 78 -20.49 5.03 -9.09
CA ASP A 78 -20.28 4.21 -10.27
C ASP A 78 -21.18 4.77 -11.40
N GLY A 79 -20.57 5.22 -12.50
CA GLY A 79 -21.26 5.84 -13.63
C GLY A 79 -21.01 7.34 -13.73
N GLY A 80 -20.38 7.75 -14.83
CA GLY A 80 -20.23 9.16 -15.21
C GLY A 80 -21.58 9.86 -15.35
N VAL A 81 -21.52 11.19 -15.39
CA VAL A 81 -22.66 12.11 -15.60
C VAL A 81 -23.59 11.58 -16.71
N GLY A 82 -24.76 11.06 -16.35
CA GLY A 82 -25.74 10.56 -17.34
C GLY A 82 -26.59 9.41 -16.82
N MET A 83 -27.56 9.72 -15.95
CA MET A 83 -28.63 8.78 -15.62
C MET A 83 -29.56 8.70 -16.83
N VAL A 84 -29.34 7.74 -17.74
CA VAL A 84 -30.30 7.46 -18.82
C VAL A 84 -31.54 6.86 -18.18
N ARG A 85 -32.58 7.69 -18.01
CA ARG A 85 -33.90 7.27 -17.55
C ARG A 85 -34.62 6.66 -18.76
N THR A 86 -34.85 5.35 -18.74
CA THR A 86 -35.92 4.75 -19.55
C THR A 86 -37.19 4.72 -18.72
N SER A 87 -38.33 5.05 -19.33
CA SER A 87 -39.61 5.42 -18.71
C SER A 87 -40.27 4.36 -17.79
N LEU A 88 -39.64 3.20 -17.59
CA LEU A 88 -40.24 2.01 -16.98
C LEU A 88 -39.32 1.29 -15.97
N SER A 89 -38.14 1.83 -15.60
CA SER A 89 -37.24 1.17 -14.64
C SER A 89 -37.23 1.86 -13.27
N THR A 90 -37.38 1.07 -12.21
CA THR A 90 -37.11 1.46 -10.82
C THR A 90 -35.73 2.12 -10.75
N PRO A 91 -35.58 3.28 -10.08
CA PRO A 91 -34.29 3.97 -10.01
C PRO A 91 -33.24 3.06 -9.38
N VAL A 92 -32.32 2.56 -10.19
CA VAL A 92 -31.14 1.84 -9.71
C VAL A 92 -30.32 2.86 -8.92
N LYS A 93 -30.30 2.72 -7.59
CA LYS A 93 -29.48 3.58 -6.74
C LYS A 93 -28.04 3.49 -7.24
N PRO A 94 -27.37 4.64 -7.53
CA PRO A 94 -26.00 4.62 -8.01
C PRO A 94 -25.14 3.87 -7.00
N LYS A 95 -24.45 2.82 -7.47
CA LYS A 95 -23.56 2.04 -6.61
C LYS A 95 -22.43 2.97 -6.19
N VAL A 96 -22.29 3.21 -4.90
CA VAL A 96 -21.16 3.99 -4.36
C VAL A 96 -20.03 3.01 -4.06
N LYS A 97 -18.87 3.24 -4.68
CA LYS A 97 -17.69 2.39 -4.56
C LYS A 97 -16.61 3.11 -3.76
N ASP A 98 -15.87 2.37 -2.94
CA ASP A 98 -14.71 2.90 -2.26
C ASP A 98 -13.53 3.04 -3.25
N VAL A 99 -12.84 4.17 -3.15
CA VAL A 99 -11.72 4.56 -4.02
C VAL A 99 -10.56 5.00 -3.14
N ILE A 100 -9.39 4.41 -3.38
CA ILE A 100 -8.16 4.82 -2.72
C ILE A 100 -7.48 5.89 -3.57
N ARG A 101 -6.99 6.95 -2.94
CA ARG A 101 -6.17 7.99 -3.58
C ARG A 101 -4.82 8.04 -2.90
N VAL A 102 -3.79 7.53 -3.57
CA VAL A 102 -2.41 7.52 -3.08
C VAL A 102 -1.81 8.90 -3.32
N ALA A 103 -1.40 9.56 -2.24
CA ALA A 103 -0.80 10.88 -2.28
C ALA A 103 0.73 10.84 -2.22
N ALA A 104 1.30 9.87 -1.50
CA ALA A 104 2.74 9.71 -1.33
C ALA A 104 3.13 8.24 -1.16
N ILE A 105 4.40 7.93 -1.40
CA ILE A 105 5.01 6.63 -1.12
C ILE A 105 6.16 6.84 -0.14
N TYR A 106 6.10 6.13 0.98
CA TYR A 106 7.18 6.09 1.97
C TYR A 106 7.96 4.78 1.83
N GLN A 107 9.26 4.87 1.53
CA GLN A 107 10.13 3.70 1.49
C GLN A 107 10.80 3.51 2.86
N PRO A 108 10.59 2.37 3.53
CA PRO A 108 11.32 2.07 4.76
C PRO A 108 12.79 1.81 4.47
N SER A 109 13.61 1.87 5.52
CA SER A 109 14.99 1.38 5.49
C SER A 109 14.99 -0.10 5.12
N GLN A 110 15.59 -0.42 3.98
CA GLN A 110 15.58 -1.76 3.40
C GLN A 110 16.96 -2.15 2.88
N LYS A 111 17.23 -3.46 2.81
CA LYS A 111 18.43 -4.05 2.18
C LYS A 111 18.05 -4.81 0.90
N PRO A 112 17.75 -4.09 -0.19
CA PRO A 112 17.25 -4.72 -1.40
C PRO A 112 18.38 -5.43 -2.18
N SER A 113 18.01 -6.46 -2.94
CA SER A 113 18.88 -7.11 -3.91
C SER A 113 18.38 -6.88 -5.34
N SER A 114 19.17 -7.33 -6.32
CA SER A 114 18.76 -7.34 -7.73
C SER A 114 17.57 -8.26 -8.00
N SER A 115 17.38 -9.30 -7.18
CA SER A 115 16.38 -10.36 -7.37
C SER A 115 15.14 -10.26 -6.46
N LYS A 116 15.22 -9.53 -5.34
CA LYS A 116 14.11 -9.37 -4.41
C LYS A 116 14.16 -8.06 -3.62
N TYR A 117 12.98 -7.55 -3.30
CA TYR A 117 12.82 -6.49 -2.30
C TYR A 117 12.93 -7.07 -0.88
N ASP A 118 13.15 -6.20 0.10
CA ASP A 118 13.23 -6.58 1.51
C ASP A 118 11.84 -6.54 2.17
N SER A 119 11.14 -7.68 2.17
CA SER A 119 9.79 -7.77 2.77
C SER A 119 9.79 -7.53 4.29
N SER A 120 10.91 -7.79 4.97
CA SER A 120 11.00 -7.61 6.43
C SER A 120 10.86 -6.15 6.85
N ALA A 121 11.30 -5.22 6.00
CA ALA A 121 11.17 -3.78 6.20
C ALA A 121 9.71 -3.28 6.23
N LEU A 122 8.76 -4.07 5.71
CA LEU A 122 7.33 -3.77 5.74
C LEU A 122 6.58 -4.52 6.85
N LEU A 123 7.14 -5.60 7.40
CA LEU A 123 6.44 -6.36 8.44
C LEU A 123 6.46 -5.62 9.79
N SER A 124 7.37 -4.67 9.97
CA SER A 124 7.27 -3.65 11.02
C SER A 124 6.27 -2.58 10.63
N SER A 125 5.49 -2.07 11.59
CA SER A 125 4.66 -0.88 11.37
C SER A 125 5.51 0.30 10.85
N PRO A 126 4.95 1.19 10.01
CA PRO A 126 5.65 2.42 9.64
C PRO A 126 6.13 3.17 10.89
N PRO A 127 7.29 3.87 10.83
CA PRO A 127 7.77 4.64 11.97
C PRO A 127 6.72 5.62 12.49
N SER A 128 6.64 5.84 13.81
CA SER A 128 5.63 6.72 14.44
C SER A 128 5.55 8.08 13.76
N ARG A 129 6.68 8.74 13.51
CA ARG A 129 6.75 10.01 12.79
C ARG A 129 6.08 10.04 11.41
N VAL A 130 6.11 8.92 10.69
CA VAL A 130 5.41 8.80 9.40
C VAL A 130 3.91 8.77 9.64
N LEU A 131 3.46 8.02 10.64
CA LEU A 131 2.05 7.93 11.03
C LEU A 131 1.52 9.26 11.58
N ASP A 132 2.28 9.93 12.44
CA ASP A 132 1.94 11.23 13.02
C ASP A 132 1.80 12.29 11.93
N LEU A 133 2.73 12.33 10.98
CA LEU A 133 2.63 13.23 9.83
C LEU A 133 1.43 12.88 8.94
N CYS A 134 1.15 11.59 8.73
CA CYS A 134 -0.04 11.18 7.98
C CYS A 134 -1.31 11.72 8.65
N GLU A 135 -1.44 11.57 9.96
CA GLU A 135 -2.59 12.07 10.72
C GLU A 135 -2.75 13.59 10.55
N LYS A 136 -1.67 14.38 10.72
CA LYS A 136 -1.70 15.83 10.53
C LYS A 136 -2.04 16.26 9.09
N LEU A 137 -1.71 15.43 8.09
CA LEU A 137 -2.06 15.66 6.69
C LEU A 137 -3.40 15.03 6.27
N ASN A 138 -4.13 14.42 7.20
CA ASN A 138 -5.34 13.64 6.96
C ASN A 138 -5.13 12.52 5.92
N LEU A 139 -4.00 11.83 6.03
CA LEU A 139 -3.62 10.64 5.28
C LEU A 139 -3.63 9.43 6.21
N GLN A 140 -3.70 8.24 5.62
CA GLN A 140 -3.50 6.97 6.29
C GLN A 140 -2.69 6.03 5.41
N VAL A 141 -2.21 4.94 5.98
CA VAL A 141 -1.61 3.84 5.22
C VAL A 141 -2.74 3.12 4.49
N VAL A 142 -2.75 3.19 3.16
CA VAL A 142 -3.82 2.62 2.32
C VAL A 142 -3.38 1.36 1.58
N GLY A 143 -2.10 1.01 1.68
CA GLY A 143 -1.56 -0.15 0.99
C GLY A 143 -0.04 -0.20 1.03
N TRP A 144 0.50 -1.07 0.21
CA TRP A 144 1.94 -1.21 -0.02
C TRP A 144 2.23 -1.40 -1.50
N ILE A 145 3.47 -1.09 -1.88
CA ILE A 145 3.97 -1.17 -3.23
C ILE A 145 5.26 -1.99 -3.23
N PHE A 146 5.47 -2.81 -4.25
CA PHE A 146 6.74 -3.48 -4.49
C PHE A 146 7.06 -3.54 -5.98
N SER A 147 8.36 -3.61 -6.29
CA SER A 147 8.82 -3.81 -7.65
C SER A 147 9.12 -5.28 -7.95
N HIS A 148 8.93 -5.71 -9.19
CA HIS A 148 9.34 -7.02 -9.68
C HIS A 148 10.05 -6.91 -11.04
N GLU A 149 10.70 -8.00 -11.47
CA GLU A 149 11.19 -8.15 -12.84
C GLU A 149 9.94 -8.29 -13.71
N GLY A 150 9.70 -7.32 -14.59
CA GLY A 150 8.56 -7.37 -15.51
C GLY A 150 8.62 -8.63 -16.39
N GLY A 151 7.52 -8.97 -17.07
CA GLY A 151 7.34 -10.21 -17.84
C GLY A 151 8.21 -10.37 -19.10
N GLU A 152 9.43 -9.84 -19.11
CA GLU A 152 10.41 -10.09 -20.17
C GLU A 152 11.63 -10.80 -19.58
N THR A 153 11.77 -12.06 -19.98
CA THR A 153 13.00 -12.86 -20.04
C THR A 153 13.55 -13.46 -18.74
N THR A 154 12.96 -14.58 -18.32
CA THR A 154 13.81 -15.70 -17.89
C THR A 154 13.99 -16.65 -19.07
N ARG A 155 15.21 -16.89 -19.52
CA ARG A 155 15.53 -17.86 -20.60
C ARG A 155 15.32 -19.32 -20.15
N SER A 156 14.41 -19.56 -19.22
CA SER A 156 14.15 -20.86 -18.61
C SER A 156 12.75 -21.25 -19.07
N GLY A 157 12.66 -22.22 -19.98
CA GLY A 157 11.43 -22.64 -20.67
C GLY A 157 10.36 -23.30 -19.79
N ASP A 158 10.05 -22.72 -18.64
CA ASP A 158 8.89 -23.06 -17.80
C ASP A 158 7.78 -22.02 -18.06
N ASP A 159 7.03 -22.22 -19.15
CA ASP A 159 5.96 -21.34 -19.66
C ASP A 159 4.87 -20.97 -18.62
N ASP A 160 4.71 -21.76 -17.55
CA ASP A 160 3.66 -21.58 -16.54
C ASP A 160 4.02 -20.62 -15.38
N ASN A 161 5.31 -20.27 -15.22
CA ASN A 161 5.79 -19.46 -14.10
C ASN A 161 6.07 -17.99 -14.46
N GLU A 162 6.07 -17.63 -15.74
CA GLU A 162 6.66 -16.37 -16.22
C GLU A 162 5.77 -15.13 -16.11
N LYS A 163 4.46 -15.27 -15.83
CA LYS A 163 3.50 -14.14 -15.91
C LYS A 163 2.59 -13.98 -14.71
N ILE A 164 3.04 -14.41 -13.53
CA ILE A 164 2.23 -14.31 -12.32
C ILE A 164 2.43 -12.92 -11.71
N PRO A 165 1.36 -12.11 -11.58
CA PRO A 165 1.48 -10.71 -11.14
C PRO A 165 1.90 -10.60 -9.67
N VAL A 166 1.57 -11.61 -8.87
CA VAL A 166 1.91 -11.72 -7.45
C VAL A 166 2.30 -13.16 -7.10
N LYS A 167 3.57 -13.36 -6.75
CA LYS A 167 4.14 -14.63 -6.32
C LYS A 167 3.60 -15.08 -4.96
N ALA A 168 3.67 -16.38 -4.67
CA ALA A 168 3.28 -16.99 -3.39
C ALA A 168 3.85 -16.26 -2.16
N SER A 169 5.15 -15.90 -2.20
CA SER A 169 5.82 -15.14 -1.12
C SER A 169 5.25 -13.72 -0.93
N GLN A 170 4.79 -13.09 -2.01
CA GLN A 170 4.20 -11.77 -2.01
C GLN A 170 2.76 -11.83 -1.48
N VAL A 171 2.00 -12.88 -1.79
CA VAL A 171 0.67 -13.14 -1.19
C VAL A 171 0.78 -13.29 0.33
N ARG A 172 1.79 -14.02 0.83
CA ARG A 172 2.02 -14.14 2.29
C ARG A 172 2.34 -12.79 2.94
N THR A 173 3.09 -11.95 2.25
CA THR A 173 3.39 -10.59 2.74
C THR A 173 2.11 -9.75 2.74
N ALA A 174 1.39 -9.69 1.62
CA ALA A 174 0.16 -8.93 1.47
C ALA A 174 -0.92 -9.32 2.48
N THR A 175 -1.14 -10.62 2.73
CA THR A 175 -2.13 -11.11 3.70
C THR A 175 -1.78 -10.71 5.13
N LYS A 176 -0.50 -10.76 5.51
CA LYS A 176 -0.03 -10.25 6.82
C LYS A 176 -0.26 -8.75 6.97
N LEU A 177 0.07 -7.97 5.94
CA LEU A 177 -0.10 -6.52 5.96
C LEU A 177 -1.59 -6.12 6.02
N GLN A 178 -2.45 -6.77 5.22
CA GLN A 178 -3.89 -6.55 5.25
C GLN A 178 -4.50 -6.97 6.59
N ALA A 179 -4.11 -8.13 7.16
CA ALA A 179 -4.55 -8.55 8.49
C ALA A 179 -4.12 -7.56 9.59
N ALA A 180 -2.88 -7.05 9.53
CA ALA A 180 -2.40 -6.03 10.46
C ALA A 180 -3.20 -4.72 10.34
N ASN A 181 -3.55 -4.32 9.12
CA ASN A 181 -4.40 -3.16 8.86
C ASN A 181 -5.83 -3.34 9.42
N MET A 182 -6.41 -4.54 9.25
CA MET A 182 -7.71 -4.92 9.82
C MET A 182 -7.69 -4.94 11.35
N LYS A 183 -6.59 -5.37 11.96
CA LYS A 183 -6.41 -5.29 13.42
C LYS A 183 -6.40 -3.85 13.92
N ARG A 184 -5.81 -2.92 13.14
CA ARG A 184 -5.68 -1.51 13.52
C ARG A 184 -6.96 -0.71 13.32
N PHE A 185 -7.65 -0.89 12.20
CA PHE A 185 -8.79 -0.05 11.80
C PHE A 185 -10.14 -0.78 11.83
N GLY A 186 -10.16 -2.02 12.31
CA GLY A 186 -11.33 -2.89 12.27
C GLY A 186 -11.51 -3.58 10.91
N ARG A 187 -12.41 -4.57 10.87
CA ARG A 187 -12.58 -5.46 9.71
C ARG A 187 -12.93 -4.71 8.42
N SER A 188 -13.98 -3.88 8.45
CA SER A 188 -14.50 -3.21 7.24
C SER A 188 -13.62 -2.04 6.76
N PRO A 189 -13.13 -1.13 7.61
CA PRO A 189 -12.19 -0.10 7.17
C PRO A 189 -10.82 -0.67 6.82
N GLY A 190 -10.32 -1.62 7.61
CA GLY A 190 -9.00 -2.18 7.42
C GLY A 190 -8.87 -3.18 6.26
N SER A 191 -9.98 -3.75 5.77
CA SER A 191 -9.97 -4.55 4.54
C SER A 191 -9.68 -3.71 3.30
N LYS A 192 -9.82 -2.37 3.37
CA LYS A 192 -9.53 -1.43 2.28
C LYS A 192 -8.04 -1.13 2.18
N PHE A 193 -7.26 -2.19 2.04
CA PHE A 193 -5.81 -2.18 1.92
C PHE A 193 -5.43 -2.78 0.57
N VAL A 194 -4.57 -2.10 -0.19
CA VAL A 194 -4.20 -2.51 -1.56
C VAL A 194 -2.73 -2.91 -1.64
N THR A 195 -2.48 -3.93 -2.44
CA THR A 195 -1.17 -4.39 -2.89
C THR A 195 -0.94 -3.87 -4.29
N LEU A 196 0.15 -3.12 -4.51
CA LEU A 196 0.54 -2.62 -5.82
C LEU A 196 1.84 -3.31 -6.28
N SER A 197 1.74 -4.05 -7.38
CA SER A 197 2.88 -4.65 -8.09
C SER A 197 3.33 -3.69 -9.18
N VAL A 198 4.63 -3.44 -9.31
CA VAL A 198 5.18 -2.52 -10.30
C VAL A 198 6.38 -3.13 -11.03
N SER A 199 6.37 -3.10 -12.35
CA SER A 199 7.51 -3.57 -13.16
C SER A 199 8.64 -2.53 -13.21
N LYS A 200 9.84 -2.94 -13.64
CA LYS A 200 10.98 -2.01 -13.83
C LYS A 200 10.68 -0.91 -14.87
N VAL A 201 9.75 -1.14 -15.79
CA VAL A 201 9.32 -0.15 -16.81
C VAL A 201 8.16 0.72 -16.34
N GLY A 202 7.62 0.48 -15.15
CA GLY A 202 6.59 1.31 -14.52
C GLY A 202 5.15 0.87 -14.78
N GLU A 203 4.93 -0.30 -15.37
CA GLU A 203 3.60 -0.91 -15.43
C GLU A 203 3.16 -1.28 -14.02
N ALA A 204 1.91 -1.00 -13.67
CA ALA A 204 1.41 -1.16 -12.32
C ALA A 204 0.09 -1.94 -12.31
N GLU A 205 0.01 -2.94 -11.43
CA GLU A 205 -1.18 -3.75 -11.20
C GLU A 205 -1.55 -3.73 -9.72
N ALA A 206 -2.84 -3.61 -9.43
CA ALA A 206 -3.34 -3.48 -8.07
C ALA A 206 -4.27 -4.63 -7.69
N PHE A 207 -4.10 -5.12 -6.46
CA PHE A 207 -4.84 -6.25 -5.92
C PHE A 207 -5.21 -6.01 -4.45
N GLN A 208 -6.31 -6.59 -4.00
CA GLN A 208 -6.52 -6.91 -2.59
C GLN A 208 -6.31 -8.40 -2.36
N MET A 209 -6.02 -8.80 -1.13
CA MET A 209 -6.08 -10.21 -0.78
C MET A 209 -7.54 -10.60 -0.52
N SER A 210 -7.93 -11.78 -1.00
CA SER A 210 -9.26 -12.34 -0.74
C SER A 210 -9.48 -12.54 0.76
N ASP A 211 -10.73 -12.44 1.19
CA ASP A 211 -11.10 -12.57 2.61
C ASP A 211 -10.66 -13.93 3.16
N VAL A 212 -10.78 -14.98 2.35
CA VAL A 212 -10.33 -16.34 2.69
C VAL A 212 -8.82 -16.40 2.84
N ALA A 213 -8.04 -15.77 1.95
CA ALA A 213 -6.58 -15.77 2.06
C ALA A 213 -6.10 -15.03 3.31
N VAL A 214 -6.73 -13.89 3.66
CA VAL A 214 -6.44 -13.18 4.90
C VAL A 214 -6.79 -14.03 6.13
N GLN A 215 -7.94 -14.69 6.12
CA GLN A 215 -8.37 -15.59 7.18
C GLN A 215 -7.40 -16.78 7.36
N MET A 216 -7.00 -17.42 6.26
CA MET A 216 -6.01 -18.50 6.26
C MET A 216 -4.67 -18.08 6.87
N ASN A 217 -4.20 -16.88 6.56
CA ASN A 217 -3.00 -16.34 7.17
C ASN A 217 -3.18 -16.13 8.68
N SER A 218 -4.31 -15.56 9.11
CA SER A 218 -4.64 -15.35 10.52
C SER A 218 -4.76 -16.66 11.30
N ASP A 219 -5.28 -17.71 10.67
CA ASP A 219 -5.44 -19.03 11.26
C ASP A 219 -4.16 -19.88 11.21
N GLY A 220 -3.06 -19.34 10.65
CA GLY A 220 -1.76 -20.02 10.58
C GLY A 220 -1.71 -21.15 9.56
N VAL A 221 -2.59 -21.12 8.56
CA VAL A 221 -2.74 -22.18 7.55
C VAL A 221 -1.60 -22.16 6.56
N PHE A 222 -1.09 -20.99 6.16
CA PHE A 222 0.07 -20.91 5.29
C PHE A 222 1.33 -21.40 5.99
N ASP A 223 2.12 -22.22 5.28
CA ASP A 223 3.42 -22.65 5.78
C ASP A 223 4.34 -21.44 6.00
N ARG A 224 5.02 -21.43 7.15
CA ARG A 224 5.97 -20.39 7.55
C ARG A 224 7.39 -20.67 7.07
N ALA A 225 7.73 -21.93 6.80
CA ALA A 225 9.08 -22.40 6.52
C ALA A 225 9.42 -22.45 5.01
N ASP A 226 8.45 -22.18 4.15
CA ASP A 226 8.59 -22.35 2.70
C ASP A 226 9.54 -21.30 2.09
N ALA A 227 10.84 -21.64 2.12
CA ALA A 227 11.81 -21.16 1.16
C ALA A 227 11.66 -21.89 -0.20
N GLU A 228 10.88 -22.98 -0.24
CA GLU A 228 10.75 -23.92 -1.37
C GLU A 228 9.41 -23.90 -2.11
N SER A 229 8.47 -23.02 -1.76
CA SER A 229 7.28 -22.83 -2.61
C SER A 229 7.72 -22.21 -3.93
N GLY A 230 7.37 -22.85 -5.05
CA GLY A 230 7.48 -22.25 -6.37
C GLY A 230 6.75 -20.89 -6.44
N PRO A 231 6.98 -20.10 -7.50
CA PRO A 231 6.46 -18.73 -7.56
C PRO A 231 4.92 -18.69 -7.53
N ARG A 232 4.23 -19.75 -7.95
CA ARG A 232 2.76 -19.81 -8.09
C ARG A 232 2.02 -20.34 -6.87
N PHE A 233 2.45 -21.47 -6.30
CA PHE A 233 1.65 -22.20 -5.32
C PHE A 233 2.11 -21.91 -3.89
N LEU A 234 1.17 -21.61 -3.00
CA LEU A 234 1.39 -21.51 -1.57
C LEU A 234 1.17 -22.89 -0.93
N LYS A 235 2.17 -23.43 -0.21
CA LYS A 235 1.93 -24.58 0.65
C LYS A 235 1.22 -24.18 1.94
N THR A 236 0.46 -25.12 2.47
CA THR A 236 -0.36 -24.99 3.67
C THR A 236 -0.06 -26.11 4.67
N ASN A 237 -0.10 -25.77 5.96
CA ASN A 237 0.07 -26.71 7.07
C ASN A 237 -1.16 -27.63 7.20
N ASP A 238 -2.35 -27.04 7.05
CA ASP A 238 -3.65 -27.70 7.15
C ASP A 238 -4.26 -27.92 5.76
N PRO A 239 -5.03 -29.00 5.54
CA PRO A 239 -5.75 -29.20 4.29
C PRO A 239 -6.78 -28.08 4.05
N VAL A 240 -6.90 -27.69 2.78
CA VAL A 240 -7.84 -26.68 2.28
C VAL A 240 -8.62 -27.24 1.11
N SER A 241 -9.82 -26.74 0.84
CA SER A 241 -10.63 -27.19 -0.30
C SER A 241 -10.48 -26.21 -1.45
N VAL A 242 -10.13 -26.71 -2.64
CA VAL A 242 -10.05 -25.94 -3.88
C VAL A 242 -10.89 -26.67 -4.92
N GLY A 243 -11.96 -26.05 -5.42
CA GLY A 243 -12.88 -26.69 -6.37
C GLY A 243 -13.48 -28.00 -5.85
N GLY A 244 -13.76 -28.07 -4.54
CA GLY A 244 -14.29 -29.26 -3.87
C GLY A 244 -13.27 -30.37 -3.57
N LYS A 245 -11.99 -30.19 -3.94
CA LYS A 245 -10.92 -31.16 -3.64
C LYS A 245 -10.06 -30.66 -2.50
N GLU A 246 -9.79 -31.53 -1.52
CA GLU A 246 -8.81 -31.22 -0.48
C GLU A 246 -7.39 -31.24 -1.04
N THR A 247 -6.62 -30.22 -0.73
CA THR A 247 -5.22 -30.06 -1.14
C THR A 247 -4.42 -29.38 -0.04
N LYS A 248 -3.10 -29.41 -0.14
CA LYS A 248 -2.18 -28.61 0.68
C LYS A 248 -1.51 -27.48 -0.09
N GLU A 249 -1.90 -27.27 -1.34
CA GLU A 249 -1.35 -26.25 -2.21
C GLU A 249 -2.47 -25.33 -2.73
N VAL A 250 -2.23 -24.02 -2.68
CA VAL A 250 -3.17 -23.00 -3.14
C VAL A 250 -2.50 -22.17 -4.23
N ASP A 251 -3.12 -22.08 -5.40
CA ASP A 251 -2.68 -21.17 -6.46
C ASP A 251 -2.77 -19.71 -5.95
N SER A 252 -1.68 -18.95 -6.07
CA SER A 252 -1.62 -17.55 -5.61
C SER A 252 -2.70 -16.68 -6.24
N LEU A 253 -3.14 -16.99 -7.47
CA LEU A 253 -4.19 -16.24 -8.17
C LEU A 253 -5.55 -16.31 -7.46
N LEU A 254 -5.86 -17.42 -6.77
CA LEU A 254 -7.10 -17.55 -5.98
C LEU A 254 -7.12 -16.65 -4.75
N CYS A 255 -5.95 -16.15 -4.34
CA CYS A 255 -5.80 -15.23 -3.22
C CYS A 255 -5.94 -13.77 -3.63
N LEU A 256 -6.04 -13.46 -4.93
CA LEU A 256 -6.05 -12.09 -5.45
C LEU A 256 -7.46 -11.62 -5.80
N VAL A 257 -7.70 -10.33 -5.58
CA VAL A 257 -8.90 -9.62 -6.02
C VAL A 257 -8.46 -8.38 -6.78
N ASN A 258 -8.76 -8.30 -8.06
CA ASN A 258 -8.28 -7.23 -8.93
C ASN A 258 -8.87 -5.87 -8.53
N VAL A 259 -8.04 -4.84 -8.54
CA VAL A 259 -8.40 -3.44 -8.31
C VAL A 259 -7.99 -2.62 -9.51
N ALA A 260 -8.90 -1.79 -10.04
CA ALA A 260 -8.56 -0.95 -11.18
C ALA A 260 -7.52 0.11 -10.81
N VAL A 261 -6.51 0.30 -11.67
CA VAL A 261 -5.49 1.35 -11.50
C VAL A 261 -5.86 2.56 -12.35
N VAL A 262 -5.79 3.75 -11.78
CA VAL A 262 -5.99 5.02 -12.50
C VAL A 262 -4.88 5.98 -12.09
N HIS A 263 -4.35 6.75 -13.03
CA HIS A 263 -3.36 7.79 -12.74
C HIS A 263 -4.05 9.12 -12.43
N GLY A 264 -3.47 9.88 -11.49
CA GLY A 264 -3.98 11.19 -11.11
C GLY A 264 -2.89 12.10 -10.55
N SER A 265 -3.25 13.35 -10.29
CA SER A 265 -2.40 14.30 -9.59
C SER A 265 -2.50 14.07 -8.07
N GLY A 266 -1.34 13.92 -7.41
CA GLY A 266 -1.26 13.82 -5.96
C GLY A 266 -0.95 15.17 -5.34
N LYS A 267 -1.45 15.41 -4.12
CA LYS A 267 -1.20 16.66 -3.38
C LYS A 267 0.13 16.70 -2.64
N TRP A 268 0.67 15.53 -2.30
CA TRP A 268 1.81 15.34 -1.41
C TRP A 268 2.92 14.53 -2.06
N SER A 269 3.01 14.64 -3.39
CA SER A 269 3.90 13.87 -4.24
C SER A 269 5.32 13.81 -3.68
N SER A 270 5.86 12.60 -3.54
CA SER A 270 7.30 12.41 -3.32
C SER A 270 8.03 12.70 -4.63
N LYS A 271 8.47 13.94 -4.85
CA LYS A 271 9.29 14.34 -6.00
C LYS A 271 10.75 13.94 -5.80
N GLU A 272 11.18 13.86 -4.54
CA GLU A 272 12.60 13.76 -4.20
C GLU A 272 13.11 12.38 -3.78
N LYS A 273 14.38 12.11 -4.14
CA LYS A 273 15.10 10.83 -4.01
C LYS A 273 15.17 10.33 -2.54
N ASN A 274 14.27 9.45 -2.07
CA ASN A 274 14.51 8.66 -0.85
C ASN A 274 15.51 7.52 -1.12
N GLU A 275 16.78 7.78 -0.84
CA GLU A 275 17.72 6.71 -0.47
C GLU A 275 18.33 7.03 0.90
N LYS A 276 17.62 6.56 1.95
CA LYS A 276 17.83 6.97 3.35
C LYS A 276 17.70 8.50 3.50
N LEU A 277 17.48 9.01 4.71
CA LEU A 277 18.06 10.31 5.03
C LEU A 277 19.58 10.11 5.22
N THR A 278 20.29 9.66 4.19
CA THR A 278 21.75 9.75 4.16
C THR A 278 22.13 11.22 4.27
N LYS A 279 23.37 11.50 4.67
CA LYS A 279 23.92 12.86 4.69
C LYS A 279 23.69 13.58 3.34
N HIS A 280 23.68 12.84 2.22
CA HIS A 280 23.44 13.35 0.87
C HIS A 280 21.98 13.67 0.56
N THR A 281 21.02 12.84 0.98
CA THR A 281 19.59 13.18 0.83
C THR A 281 19.20 14.37 1.73
N ARG A 282 19.86 14.51 2.89
CA ARG A 282 19.68 15.67 3.77
C ARG A 282 20.23 16.96 3.15
N SER A 283 21.35 16.90 2.44
CA SER A 283 21.89 18.06 1.73
C SER A 283 20.95 18.50 0.61
N ASN A 284 20.40 17.56 -0.17
CA ASN A 284 19.48 17.89 -1.26
C ASN A 284 18.15 18.48 -0.76
N LEU A 285 17.53 17.92 0.29
CA LEU A 285 16.29 18.48 0.85
C LEU A 285 16.52 19.88 1.44
N LYS A 286 17.69 20.10 2.07
CA LYS A 286 18.09 21.42 2.56
C LYS A 286 18.34 22.40 1.42
N GLU A 287 18.96 21.94 0.34
CA GLU A 287 19.21 22.75 -0.86
C GLU A 287 17.90 23.16 -1.52
N ILE A 288 16.93 22.25 -1.68
CA ILE A 288 15.62 22.58 -2.27
C ILE A 288 14.87 23.63 -1.47
N VAL A 289 14.74 23.42 -0.15
CA VAL A 289 14.07 24.39 0.72
C VAL A 289 14.90 25.67 0.81
N GLY A 290 16.23 25.56 0.88
CA GLY A 290 17.17 26.68 0.93
C GLY A 290 17.18 27.54 -0.31
N GLU A 291 17.13 26.97 -1.51
CA GLU A 291 17.02 27.66 -2.80
C GLU A 291 15.66 28.35 -2.95
N ALA A 292 14.58 27.69 -2.50
CA ALA A 292 13.26 28.28 -2.49
C ALA A 292 13.20 29.46 -1.53
N LEU A 293 13.89 29.36 -0.39
CA LEU A 293 14.05 30.43 0.60
C LEU A 293 14.99 31.54 0.10
N ALA A 294 16.06 31.24 -0.64
CA ALA A 294 17.05 32.23 -1.08
C ALA A 294 16.46 33.29 -2.03
N LYS A 295 15.34 32.99 -2.69
CA LYS A 295 14.65 33.91 -3.61
C LYS A 295 13.72 34.90 -2.87
N LYS A 296 14.02 35.29 -1.62
CA LYS A 296 13.12 36.10 -0.74
C LYS A 296 12.60 37.37 -1.41
N GLY A 297 11.41 37.79 -1.00
CA GLY A 297 10.89 39.16 -1.22
C GLY A 297 9.91 39.35 -2.37
N SER A 298 9.55 38.29 -3.11
CA SER A 298 8.55 38.39 -4.19
C SER A 298 7.46 37.31 -4.07
N ALA A 299 6.23 37.60 -4.51
CA ALA A 299 5.13 36.63 -4.54
C ALA A 299 5.48 35.29 -5.27
N PRO A 300 6.27 35.29 -6.37
CA PRO A 300 6.78 34.06 -6.98
C PRO A 300 7.64 33.18 -6.07
N ALA A 301 8.34 33.77 -5.09
CA ALA A 301 9.20 33.03 -4.17
C ALA A 301 8.41 32.24 -3.13
N ASN A 302 7.37 32.85 -2.55
CA ASN A 302 6.45 32.15 -1.64
C ASN A 302 5.78 30.97 -2.36
N LYS A 303 5.37 31.14 -3.62
CA LYS A 303 4.80 30.05 -4.43
C LYS A 303 5.78 28.87 -4.55
N LYS A 304 7.03 29.12 -4.91
CA LYS A 304 8.07 28.08 -5.05
C LYS A 304 8.35 27.37 -3.72
N LEU A 305 8.42 28.12 -2.62
CA LEU A 305 8.58 27.54 -1.28
C LEU A 305 7.39 26.65 -0.91
N MET A 306 6.16 27.12 -1.14
CA MET A 306 4.97 26.32 -0.87
C MET A 306 4.91 25.05 -1.73
N GLU A 307 5.31 25.13 -3.00
CA GLU A 307 5.42 23.97 -3.89
C GLU A 307 6.49 22.97 -3.42
N ALA A 308 7.64 23.44 -2.92
CA ALA A 308 8.66 22.58 -2.31
C ALA A 308 8.19 21.91 -1.01
N LEU A 309 7.41 22.64 -0.21
CA LEU A 309 6.81 22.13 1.04
C LEU A 309 5.63 21.19 0.80
N MET A 310 5.13 21.07 -0.43
CA MET A 310 4.11 20.08 -0.83
C MET A 310 4.70 18.69 -1.15
N ASP A 311 5.91 18.38 -0.67
CA ASP A 311 6.52 17.05 -0.74
C ASP A 311 6.48 16.36 0.64
N PHE A 312 5.94 15.14 0.69
CA PHE A 312 5.81 14.39 1.94
C PHE A 312 7.16 14.17 2.66
N ASN A 313 8.24 13.94 1.92
CA ASN A 313 9.56 13.68 2.49
C ASN A 313 10.23 14.96 3.01
N VAL A 314 9.99 16.10 2.34
CA VAL A 314 10.38 17.42 2.86
C VAL A 314 9.68 17.67 4.19
N LEU A 315 8.37 17.43 4.27
CA LEU A 315 7.61 17.60 5.52
C LEU A 315 8.06 16.62 6.61
N LEU A 316 8.32 15.36 6.25
CA LEU A 316 8.85 14.37 7.19
C LEU A 316 10.23 14.76 7.72
N PHE A 317 11.07 15.37 6.89
CA PHE A 317 12.38 15.89 7.27
C PHE A 317 12.25 17.09 8.23
N LEU A 318 11.39 18.06 7.90
CA LEU A 318 11.18 19.28 8.69
C LEU A 318 10.51 19.01 10.03
N GLY A 319 9.47 18.18 10.07
CA GLY A 319 8.79 17.78 11.32
C GLY A 319 9.72 17.03 12.29
N GLY A 320 10.90 16.60 11.83
CA GLY A 320 11.93 16.08 12.72
C GLY A 320 12.85 17.07 13.38
N ARG A 321 12.77 18.34 12.98
CA ARG A 321 13.69 19.40 13.42
C ARG A 321 12.96 20.58 14.01
N ILE A 322 11.75 20.87 13.54
CA ILE A 322 10.89 21.87 14.17
C ILE A 322 10.34 21.24 15.46
N ARG A 323 10.96 21.58 16.59
CA ARG A 323 10.60 21.04 17.92
C ARG A 323 9.37 21.70 18.53
N ASP A 324 9.10 22.95 18.16
CA ASP A 324 7.91 23.64 18.65
C ASP A 324 6.68 23.14 17.88
N GLU A 325 5.88 22.33 18.56
CA GLU A 325 4.69 21.69 17.98
C GLU A 325 3.68 22.73 17.48
N LYS A 326 3.51 23.85 18.19
CA LYS A 326 2.57 24.91 17.78
C LYS A 326 2.98 25.55 16.46
N SER A 327 4.26 25.90 16.31
CA SER A 327 4.80 26.41 15.06
C SER A 327 4.67 25.38 13.94
N TRP A 328 4.95 24.11 14.23
CA TRP A 328 4.85 23.04 13.23
C TRP A 328 3.41 22.86 12.73
N GLU A 329 2.44 22.83 13.63
CA GLU A 329 1.03 22.75 13.27
C GLU A 329 0.54 23.97 12.49
N ALA A 330 0.99 25.17 12.86
CA ALA A 330 0.65 26.39 12.14
C ALA A 330 1.20 26.37 10.70
N ILE A 331 2.46 25.92 10.51
CA ILE A 331 3.09 25.74 9.21
C ILE A 331 2.32 24.70 8.38
N LEU A 332 2.05 23.51 8.94
CA LEU A 332 1.28 22.46 8.26
C LEU A 332 -0.14 22.91 7.90
N GLY A 333 -0.78 23.72 8.74
CA GLY A 333 -2.09 24.30 8.48
C GLY A 333 -2.08 25.19 7.23
N LYS A 334 -1.06 26.04 7.06
CA LYS A 334 -0.87 26.87 5.86
C LYS A 334 -0.61 26.00 4.63
N ILE A 335 0.30 25.04 4.71
CA ILE A 335 0.65 24.17 3.59
C ILE A 335 -0.58 23.35 3.14
N THR A 336 -1.34 22.82 4.08
CA THR A 336 -2.58 22.08 3.80
C THR A 336 -3.65 22.97 3.17
N LYS A 337 -3.81 24.22 3.63
CA LYS A 337 -4.71 25.20 3.02
C LYS A 337 -4.32 25.51 1.58
N TYR A 338 -3.02 25.67 1.31
CA TYR A 338 -2.48 25.89 -0.03
C TYR A 338 -2.73 24.68 -0.95
N ALA A 339 -2.47 23.46 -0.46
CA ALA A 339 -2.70 22.21 -1.19
C ALA A 339 -4.18 21.95 -1.53
N ARG A 340 -5.13 22.58 -0.81
CA ARG A 340 -6.57 22.52 -1.07
C ARG A 340 -7.06 23.53 -2.12
N GLY A 341 -6.17 24.35 -2.68
CA GLY A 341 -6.51 25.31 -3.74
C GLY A 341 -6.49 26.78 -3.30
N GLY A 342 -6.21 27.07 -2.02
CA GLY A 342 -6.07 28.44 -1.50
C GLY A 342 -4.78 29.14 -1.92
N LYS A 343 -4.31 28.95 -3.16
CA LYS A 343 -2.94 29.27 -3.59
C LYS A 343 -2.61 30.75 -3.54
N GLN A 344 -3.55 31.62 -3.90
CA GLN A 344 -3.31 33.07 -3.97
C GLN A 344 -3.37 33.76 -2.60
N ALA A 345 -4.09 33.19 -1.62
CA ALA A 345 -4.31 33.81 -0.31
C ALA A 345 -3.49 33.18 0.82
N THR A 346 -2.63 32.21 0.52
CA THR A 346 -1.86 31.48 1.53
C THR A 346 -0.39 31.82 1.43
N VAL A 347 0.06 32.62 2.38
CA VAL A 347 1.45 33.05 2.52
C VAL A 347 1.95 32.62 3.90
N LEU A 348 3.18 32.13 3.96
CA LEU A 348 3.88 31.89 5.23
C LEU A 348 4.32 33.23 5.79
N ASP A 349 4.01 33.50 7.05
CA ASP A 349 4.52 34.70 7.71
C ASP A 349 6.04 34.61 7.94
N GLN A 350 6.64 35.75 8.26
CA GLN A 350 8.09 35.80 8.43
C GLN A 350 8.59 34.92 9.57
N ASP A 351 7.79 34.70 10.62
CA ASP A 351 8.19 33.91 11.77
C ASP A 351 8.18 32.41 11.43
N MET A 352 7.17 31.94 10.69
CA MET A 352 7.15 30.60 10.11
C MET A 352 8.36 30.36 9.19
N ILE A 353 8.69 31.33 8.34
CA ILE A 353 9.86 31.25 7.45
C ILE A 353 11.16 31.16 8.27
N LYS A 354 11.32 32.00 9.31
CA LYS A 354 12.47 31.93 10.22
C LYS A 354 12.55 30.60 10.95
N THR A 355 11.42 30.03 11.40
CA THR A 355 11.38 28.70 12.03
C THR A 355 11.84 27.61 11.07
N ILE A 356 11.38 27.64 9.81
CA ILE A 356 11.86 26.70 8.78
C ILE A 356 13.37 26.89 8.58
N GLU A 357 13.85 28.13 8.44
CA GLU A 357 15.27 28.43 8.27
C GLU A 357 16.14 27.96 9.44
N ALA A 358 15.71 28.20 10.67
CA ALA A 358 16.39 27.73 11.88
C ALA A 358 16.49 26.20 11.88
N SER A 359 15.39 25.51 11.53
CA SER A 359 15.37 24.05 11.45
C SER A 359 16.35 23.49 10.40
N LEU A 360 16.68 24.25 9.35
CA LEU A 360 17.69 23.86 8.36
C LEU A 360 19.13 24.06 8.86
N ARG A 361 19.35 24.92 9.86
CA ARG A 361 20.68 25.20 10.44
C ARG A 361 21.07 24.19 11.52
N ASP A 362 20.12 23.73 12.33
CA ASP A 362 20.31 22.85 13.50
C ASP A 362 20.66 21.38 13.16
N GLY A 363 21.63 21.15 12.30
CA GLY A 363 22.03 19.81 11.86
C GLY A 363 23.50 19.65 11.49
N PHE A 364 24.35 20.54 11.99
CA PHE A 364 25.81 20.45 11.91
C PHE A 364 26.40 20.19 13.28
#